data_AF-A0A964NNW8-F1
#
_entry.id   AF-A0A964NNW8-F1
#
_cell.length_a   1.000
_cell.length_b   1.000
_cell.length_c   1.000
_cell.angle_alpha   90.00
_cell.angle_beta   90.00
_cell.angle_gamma   90.00
#
_symmetry.space_group_name_H-M   'P 1'
#
loop_
_entity.id
_entity.type
_entity.pdbx_description
1 polymer ?
#
loop_
_entity_poly.entity_id
_entity_poly.type
_entity_poly.pdbx_seq_one_letter_code
_entity_poly.pdbx_strand_id
1 'polypeptide(L)'
;MNTENPNTHIFNESTLAETPKRGAWKWMLPLTLVLAIAVFAAWQFGWHAQAVTTGVVMVAAASHVLAWILGIITLVPIIGPILVKVLSLSIIWLLNAVGYLVSYVAIKRGYSKDVLSYRGVTIALLTGIVIGFVMGSLV
;
A
#
# COMPACT_ATOMS: atom_id res chain seq x y z
N MET A 1 6.82 -57.06 14.20
CA MET A 1 6.59 -55.97 15.17
C MET A 1 6.77 -54.68 14.40
N ASN A 2 5.69 -54.03 13.96
CA ASN A 2 5.74 -52.84 13.11
C ASN A 2 5.97 -51.62 14.01
N THR A 3 7.11 -50.93 13.86
CA THR A 3 7.44 -49.72 14.63
C THR A 3 6.91 -48.50 13.88
N GLU A 4 5.66 -48.13 14.12
CA GLU A 4 5.12 -46.86 13.63
C GLU A 4 5.84 -45.71 14.35
N ASN A 5 6.67 -44.98 13.61
CA ASN A 5 7.40 -43.82 14.10
C ASN A 5 6.39 -42.65 14.29
N PRO A 6 6.15 -42.17 15.52
CA PRO A 6 5.13 -41.18 15.81
C PRO A 6 5.42 -39.78 15.23
N ASN A 7 6.58 -39.58 14.59
CA ASN A 7 7.04 -38.29 14.08
C ASN A 7 6.70 -38.02 12.60
N THR A 8 6.02 -38.95 11.90
CA THR A 8 5.64 -38.80 10.48
C THR A 8 4.62 -37.69 10.23
N HIS A 9 3.94 -37.19 11.26
CA HIS A 9 2.99 -36.07 11.13
C HIS A 9 3.65 -34.68 11.19
N ILE A 10 4.91 -34.58 11.65
CA ILE A 10 5.59 -33.29 11.86
C ILE A 10 6.27 -32.80 10.57
N PHE A 11 6.73 -33.71 9.72
CA PHE A 11 7.42 -33.40 8.46
C PHE A 11 6.70 -34.08 7.30
N ASN A 12 5.80 -33.36 6.65
CA ASN A 12 5.05 -33.87 5.49
C ASN A 12 5.84 -33.54 4.21
N GLU A 13 6.40 -34.55 3.53
CA GLU A 13 7.21 -34.40 2.32
C GLU A 13 6.47 -33.62 1.19
N SER A 14 5.13 -33.64 1.20
CA SER A 14 4.29 -32.86 0.28
C SER A 14 4.37 -31.34 0.48
N THR A 15 4.77 -30.85 1.67
CA THR A 15 4.99 -29.42 1.93
C THR A 15 6.37 -28.95 1.47
N LEU A 16 7.37 -29.85 1.43
CA LEU A 16 8.70 -29.55 0.91
C LEU A 16 8.74 -29.57 -0.63
N ALA A 17 7.75 -30.22 -1.25
CA ALA A 17 7.55 -30.27 -2.68
C ALA A 17 6.55 -29.21 -3.20
N GLU A 18 6.21 -28.19 -2.41
CA GLU A 18 5.37 -27.08 -2.89
C GLU A 18 6.16 -26.29 -3.93
N THR A 19 5.91 -26.61 -5.20
CA THR A 19 6.58 -25.97 -6.34
C THR A 19 6.37 -24.45 -6.29
N PRO A 20 7.42 -23.65 -6.54
CA PRO A 20 7.34 -22.20 -6.45
C PRO A 20 6.21 -21.70 -7.33
N LYS A 21 5.33 -20.83 -6.79
CA LYS A 21 4.18 -20.23 -7.48
C LYS A 21 4.58 -19.73 -8.87
N ARG A 22 4.34 -20.56 -9.90
CA ARG A 22 4.59 -20.26 -11.31
C ARG A 22 3.63 -19.16 -11.74
N GLY A 23 4.11 -17.91 -11.73
CA GLY A 23 3.32 -16.74 -12.11
C GLY A 23 3.89 -15.40 -11.64
N ALA A 24 4.71 -15.40 -10.58
CA ALA A 24 5.34 -14.18 -10.05
C ALA A 24 6.31 -13.49 -11.03
N TRP A 25 6.83 -14.24 -12.01
CA TRP A 25 7.79 -13.75 -13.00
C TRP A 25 7.25 -12.57 -13.82
N LYS A 26 5.93 -12.53 -14.08
CA LYS A 26 5.28 -11.44 -14.83
C LYS A 26 5.38 -10.08 -14.13
N TRP A 27 5.49 -10.08 -12.80
CA TRP A 27 5.63 -8.87 -11.98
C TRP A 27 7.09 -8.60 -11.60
N MET A 28 7.91 -9.65 -11.45
CA MET A 28 9.33 -9.50 -11.16
C MET A 28 10.13 -8.94 -12.35
N LEU A 29 9.76 -9.29 -13.58
CA LEU A 29 10.41 -8.77 -14.80
C LEU A 29 10.31 -7.24 -14.96
N PRO A 30 9.11 -6.62 -14.91
CA PRO A 30 9.03 -5.17 -15.03
C PRO A 30 9.71 -4.46 -13.85
N LEU A 31 9.62 -5.01 -12.64
CA LEU A 31 10.28 -4.43 -11.47
C LEU A 31 11.81 -4.44 -11.60
N THR A 32 12.38 -5.56 -12.05
CA THR A 32 13.83 -5.67 -12.30
C THR A 32 14.28 -4.79 -13.46
N LEU A 33 13.45 -4.63 -14.50
CA LEU A 33 13.72 -3.72 -15.61
C LEU A 33 13.75 -2.25 -15.15
N VAL A 34 12.79 -1.83 -14.33
CA VAL A 34 12.75 -0.47 -13.75
C VAL A 34 13.99 -0.22 -12.89
N LEU A 35 14.39 -1.19 -12.07
CA LEU A 35 15.60 -1.09 -11.25
C LEU A 35 16.86 -0.97 -12.11
N ALA A 36 16.95 -1.77 -13.19
CA ALA A 36 18.06 -1.70 -14.13
C ALA A 36 18.13 -0.34 -14.86
N ILE A 37 16.98 0.23 -15.25
CA ILE A 37 16.91 1.56 -15.85
C ILE A 37 17.35 2.63 -14.85
N ALA A 38 16.97 2.51 -13.57
CA ALA A 38 17.42 3.44 -12.53
C ALA A 38 18.94 3.40 -12.34
N VAL A 39 19.54 2.20 -12.34
CA VAL A 39 21.00 2.03 -12.28
C VAL A 39 21.67 2.59 -13.54
N PHE A 40 21.12 2.34 -14.72
CA PHE A 40 21.64 2.87 -15.98
C PHE A 40 21.57 4.40 -16.04
N ALA A 41 20.46 4.99 -15.58
CA ALA A 41 20.29 6.44 -15.47
C ALA A 41 21.30 7.06 -14.50
N ALA A 42 21.56 6.42 -13.36
CA ALA A 42 22.60 6.84 -12.42
C ALA A 42 24.00 6.82 -13.05
N TRP A 43 24.27 5.84 -13.93
CA TRP A 43 25.52 5.73 -14.67
C TRP A 43 25.67 6.83 -15.73
N GLN A 44 24.60 7.10 -16.48
CA GLN A 44 24.59 8.11 -17.56
C GLN A 44 24.62 9.56 -17.04
N PHE A 45 24.02 9.83 -15.87
CA PHE A 45 24.04 11.16 -15.25
C PHE A 45 25.36 11.51 -14.54
N GLY A 46 26.33 10.57 -14.49
CA GLY A 46 27.62 10.82 -13.85
C GLY A 46 27.50 11.12 -12.36
N TRP A 47 26.44 10.67 -11.70
CA TRP A 47 26.28 10.84 -10.26
C TRP A 47 27.48 10.20 -9.57
N HIS A 48 28.27 11.02 -8.87
CA HIS A 48 29.40 10.53 -8.09
C HIS A 48 28.94 9.34 -7.26
N ALA A 49 29.66 8.22 -7.34
CA ALA A 49 29.31 6.97 -6.66
C ALA A 49 28.99 7.21 -5.17
N GLN A 50 29.62 8.21 -4.56
CA GLN A 50 29.37 8.65 -3.21
C GLN A 50 27.95 9.22 -2.97
N ALA A 51 27.38 10.00 -3.90
CA ALA A 51 26.02 10.53 -3.80
C ALA A 51 24.96 9.43 -3.91
N VAL A 52 25.15 8.50 -4.85
CA VAL A 52 24.26 7.34 -5.02
C VAL A 52 24.33 6.43 -3.80
N THR A 53 25.53 6.10 -3.34
CA THR A 53 25.73 5.22 -2.18
C THR A 53 25.15 5.86 -0.91
N THR A 54 25.35 7.17 -0.72
CA THR A 54 24.77 7.88 0.44
C THR A 54 23.24 7.89 0.37
N GLY A 55 22.66 8.15 -0.81
CA GLY A 55 21.21 8.11 -1.01
C GLY A 55 20.63 6.73 -0.73
N VAL A 56 21.25 5.67 -1.27
CA VAL A 56 20.83 4.28 -1.04
C VAL A 56 20.95 3.91 0.43
N VAL A 57 22.06 4.24 1.09
CA VAL A 57 22.26 3.97 2.53
C VAL A 57 21.25 4.73 3.37
N MET A 58 20.96 5.98 3.04
CA MET A 58 19.99 6.80 3.76
C MET A 58 18.56 6.23 3.63
N VAL A 59 18.16 5.84 2.42
CA VAL A 59 16.86 5.18 2.18
C VAL A 59 16.79 3.81 2.85
N ALA A 60 17.88 3.04 2.80
CA ALA A 60 17.97 1.73 3.44
C ALA A 60 17.88 1.84 4.96
N ALA A 61 18.61 2.78 5.57
CA ALA A 61 18.56 3.04 7.00
C ALA A 61 17.16 3.49 7.45
N ALA A 62 16.54 4.43 6.74
CA ALA A 62 15.16 4.86 7.03
C ALA A 62 14.18 3.69 6.94
N SER A 63 14.29 2.87 5.88
CA SER A 63 13.46 1.70 5.68
C SER A 63 13.67 0.65 6.79
N HIS A 64 14.89 0.47 7.27
CA HIS A 64 15.22 -0.47 8.33
C HIS A 64 14.66 -0.02 9.70
N VAL A 65 14.72 1.28 10.00
CA VAL A 65 14.11 1.85 11.21
C VAL A 65 12.60 1.63 11.20
N LEU A 66 11.94 1.89 10.07
CA LEU A 66 10.51 1.62 9.91
C LEU A 66 10.18 0.13 10.08
N ALA A 67 10.95 -0.75 9.45
CA ALA A 67 10.76 -2.19 9.58
C ALA A 67 10.94 -2.68 11.03
N TRP A 68 11.89 -2.10 11.78
CA TRP A 68 12.11 -2.45 13.17
C TRP A 68 10.95 -2.01 14.07
N ILE A 69 10.45 -0.78 13.88
CA ILE A 69 9.26 -0.28 14.56
C ILE A 69 8.05 -1.16 14.25
N LEU A 70 7.84 -1.48 12.98
CA LEU A 70 6.73 -2.34 12.56
C LEU A 70 6.87 -3.75 13.13
N GLY A 71 8.10 -4.29 13.21
CA GLY A 71 8.40 -5.59 13.81
C GLY A 71 8.09 -5.65 15.31
N ILE A 72 8.36 -4.58 16.05
CA ILE A 72 7.97 -4.50 17.47
C ILE A 72 6.45 -4.43 17.63
N ILE A 73 5.80 -3.65 16.77
CA ILE A 73 4.35 -3.50 16.73
C ILE A 73 3.68 -4.87 16.45
N THR A 74 4.19 -5.64 15.48
CA THR A 74 3.59 -6.93 15.11
C THR A 74 3.84 -8.03 16.15
N LEU A 75 4.90 -7.93 16.96
CA LEU A 75 5.16 -8.84 18.07
C LEU A 75 4.05 -8.78 19.14
N VAL A 76 3.34 -7.65 19.23
CA VAL A 76 2.21 -7.48 20.15
C VAL A 76 0.90 -7.70 19.37
N PRO A 77 0.21 -8.85 19.55
CA PRO A 77 -0.95 -9.23 18.73
C PRO A 77 -2.15 -8.27 18.87
N ILE A 78 -2.19 -7.48 19.94
CA ILE A 78 -3.25 -6.47 20.20
C ILE A 78 -3.06 -5.22 19.32
N ILE A 79 -1.83 -4.91 18.89
CA ILE A 79 -1.54 -3.68 18.15
C ILE A 79 -2.06 -3.77 16.71
N GLY A 80 -2.07 -4.95 16.10
CA GLY A 80 -2.63 -5.16 14.75
C GLY A 80 -4.06 -4.63 14.61
N PRO A 81 -5.03 -5.10 15.43
CA PRO A 81 -6.39 -4.58 15.44
C PRO A 81 -6.49 -3.08 15.75
N ILE A 82 -5.63 -2.53 16.61
CA ILE A 82 -5.62 -1.11 16.95
C ILE A 82 -5.13 -0.26 15.77
N LEU A 83 -4.07 -0.67 15.07
CA LEU A 83 -3.56 0.03 13.90
C LEU A 83 -4.60 0.09 12.78
N VAL A 84 -5.29 -1.02 12.51
CA VAL A 84 -6.39 -1.02 11.53
C VAL A 84 -7.47 -0.03 11.94
N LYS A 85 -7.87 -0.01 13.21
CA LYS A 85 -8.86 0.95 13.71
C LYS A 85 -8.40 2.40 13.57
N VAL A 86 -7.15 2.71 13.90
CA VAL A 86 -6.59 4.07 13.81
C VAL A 86 -6.47 4.51 12.36
N LEU A 87 -5.91 3.66 11.48
CA LEU A 87 -5.79 3.95 10.05
C LEU A 87 -7.16 4.12 9.39
N SER A 88 -8.14 3.27 9.73
CA SER A 88 -9.52 3.44 9.27
C SER A 88 -10.12 4.77 9.75
N LEU A 89 -9.87 5.18 10.99
CA LEU A 89 -10.32 6.48 11.51
C LEU A 89 -9.68 7.65 10.74
N SER A 90 -8.38 7.55 10.43
CA SER A 90 -7.66 8.55 9.63
C SER A 90 -8.21 8.67 8.21
N ILE A 91 -8.52 7.55 7.56
CA ILE A 91 -9.11 7.53 6.22
C ILE A 91 -10.51 8.17 6.23
N ILE A 92 -11.33 7.90 7.26
CA ILE A 92 -12.65 8.51 7.42
C ILE A 92 -12.53 10.03 7.57
N TRP A 93 -11.59 10.52 8.37
CA TRP A 93 -11.32 11.96 8.52
C TRP A 93 -10.85 12.59 7.21
N LEU A 94 -10.00 11.90 6.45
CA LEU A 94 -9.50 12.37 5.16
C LEU A 94 -10.64 12.45 4.13
N LEU A 95 -11.50 11.43 4.07
CA LEU A 95 -12.67 11.42 3.21
C LEU A 95 -13.68 12.52 3.61
N ASN A 96 -13.84 12.78 4.90
CA ASN A 96 -14.67 13.85 5.43
C ASN A 96 -14.12 15.24 5.04
N ALA A 97 -12.80 15.46 5.15
CA ALA A 97 -12.14 16.67 4.69
C ALA A 97 -12.31 16.89 3.17
N VAL A 98 -12.21 15.82 2.38
CA VAL A 98 -12.52 15.86 0.94
C VAL A 98 -13.99 16.22 0.69
N GLY A 99 -14.91 15.65 1.46
CA GLY A 99 -16.34 16.00 1.41
C GLY A 99 -16.59 17.49 1.69
N TYR A 100 -15.90 18.06 2.68
CA TYR A 100 -15.94 19.48 2.97
C TYR A 100 -15.29 20.33 1.87
N LEU A 101 -14.17 19.89 1.31
CA LEU A 101 -13.51 20.57 0.19
C LEU A 101 -14.43 20.66 -1.03
N VAL A 102 -15.06 19.54 -1.40
CA VAL A 102 -16.03 19.47 -2.51
C VAL A 102 -17.24 20.36 -2.23
N SER A 103 -17.77 20.31 -1.00
CA SER A 103 -18.90 21.16 -0.57
C SER A 103 -18.54 22.65 -0.60
N TYR A 104 -17.33 23.01 -0.16
CA TYR A 104 -16.82 24.37 -0.20
C TYR A 104 -16.67 24.88 -1.65
N VAL A 105 -16.13 24.07 -2.55
CA VAL A 105 -16.04 24.39 -3.99
C VAL A 105 -17.44 24.59 -4.60
N ALA A 106 -18.42 23.77 -4.20
CA ALA A 106 -19.80 23.88 -4.66
C ALA A 106 -20.47 25.19 -4.20
N ILE A 107 -20.27 25.59 -2.93
CA ILE A 107 -20.78 26.85 -2.38
C ILE A 107 -20.09 28.05 -3.05
N LYS A 108 -18.76 27.99 -3.21
CA LYS A 108 -17.96 29.07 -3.79
C LYS A 108 -18.27 29.34 -5.27
N ARG A 109 -18.77 28.34 -6.00
CA ARG A 109 -19.25 28.50 -7.39
C ARG A 109 -20.64 29.15 -7.51
N GLY A 110 -21.26 29.58 -6.40
CA GLY A 110 -22.44 30.44 -6.44
C GLY A 110 -23.79 29.71 -6.55
N TYR A 111 -23.85 28.40 -6.25
CA TYR A 111 -25.13 27.69 -6.10
C TYR A 111 -25.71 27.93 -4.71
N SER A 112 -26.16 29.16 -4.48
CA SER A 112 -26.75 29.58 -3.22
C SER A 112 -28.14 28.96 -3.04
N LYS A 113 -28.18 28.03 -2.08
CA LYS A 113 -29.26 27.81 -1.10
C LYS A 113 -30.51 27.00 -1.49
N ASP A 114 -30.86 26.80 -2.77
CA ASP A 114 -32.08 26.01 -3.10
C ASP A 114 -31.86 24.63 -3.74
N VAL A 115 -30.76 24.43 -4.48
CA VAL A 115 -30.43 23.11 -5.07
C VAL A 115 -29.55 22.23 -4.17
N LEU A 116 -29.09 22.81 -3.06
CA LEU A 116 -28.12 22.19 -2.16
C LEU A 116 -28.75 21.14 -1.23
N SER A 117 -30.06 21.24 -0.92
CA SER A 117 -30.74 20.31 0.00
C SER A 117 -30.92 18.88 -0.52
N TYR A 118 -30.73 18.63 -1.83
CA TYR A 118 -30.84 17.26 -2.36
C TYR A 118 -29.94 17.01 -3.56
N ARG A 119 -29.91 17.92 -4.54
CA ARG A 119 -29.15 17.72 -5.78
C ARG A 119 -27.65 17.88 -5.56
N GLY A 120 -27.25 18.87 -4.77
CA GLY A 120 -25.85 19.04 -4.38
C GLY A 120 -25.30 17.83 -3.64
N VAL A 121 -26.08 17.25 -2.72
CA VAL A 121 -25.72 16.03 -1.99
C VAL A 121 -25.59 14.84 -2.92
N THR A 122 -26.56 14.62 -3.82
CA THR A 122 -26.50 13.52 -4.79
C THR A 122 -25.34 13.67 -5.77
N ILE A 123 -25.03 14.88 -6.23
CA ILE A 123 -23.88 15.14 -7.12
C ILE A 123 -22.56 14.89 -6.38
N ALA A 124 -22.44 15.31 -5.12
CA ALA A 124 -21.26 15.03 -4.29
C ALA A 124 -21.08 13.52 -4.05
N LEU A 125 -22.17 12.80 -3.75
CA LEU A 125 -22.19 11.35 -3.60
C LEU A 125 -21.77 10.64 -4.89
N LEU A 126 -22.38 11.00 -6.03
CA LEU A 126 -22.06 10.44 -7.34
C LEU A 126 -20.61 10.71 -7.72
N THR A 127 -20.11 11.93 -7.48
CA THR A 127 -18.72 12.28 -7.78
C THR A 127 -17.74 11.47 -6.92
N GLY A 128 -18.03 11.32 -5.62
CA GLY A 128 -17.23 10.49 -4.71
C GLY A 128 -17.20 9.01 -5.11
N ILE A 129 -18.35 8.44 -5.48
CA ILE A 129 -18.46 7.06 -5.97
C ILE A 129 -17.71 6.88 -7.29
N VAL A 130 -17.84 7.82 -8.24
CA VAL A 130 -17.15 7.76 -9.52
C VAL A 130 -15.63 7.84 -9.34
N ILE A 131 -15.13 8.75 -8.50
CA ILE A 131 -13.69 8.84 -8.20
C ILE A 131 -13.21 7.54 -7.52
N GLY A 132 -13.97 7.01 -6.56
CA GLY A 132 -13.68 5.74 -5.90
C GLY A 132 -13.65 4.56 -6.86
N PHE A 133 -14.58 4.50 -7.82
CA PHE A 133 -14.63 3.47 -8.86
C PHE A 133 -13.44 3.56 -9.82
N VAL A 134 -13.06 4.77 -10.25
CA VAL A 134 -11.89 4.97 -11.12
C VAL A 134 -10.61 4.57 -10.39
N MET A 135 -10.45 4.93 -9.12
CA MET A 135 -9.30 4.49 -8.32
C MET A 135 -9.27 2.98 -8.08
N GLY A 136 -10.43 2.36 -7.79
CA GLY A 136 -10.53 0.93 -7.53
C GLY A 136 -10.41 0.05 -8.77
N SER A 137 -10.69 0.59 -9.96
CA SER A 137 -10.51 -0.12 -11.24
C SER A 137 -9.10 -0.01 -11.81
N LEU A 138 -8.27 0.89 -11.26
CA LEU A 138 -6.88 1.08 -11.67
C LEU A 138 -5.89 0.21 -10.86
N VAL A 139 -6.40 -0.53 -9.86
CA VAL A 139 -5.67 -1.51 -9.02
C VAL A 139 -6.08 -2.92 -9.43
#